data_AF-A0A5C5X7B0-F1
#
_entry.id   AF-A0A5C5X7B0-F1
#
_cell.length_a   1.000
_cell.length_b   1.000
_cell.length_c   1.000
_cell.angle_alpha   90.00
_cell.angle_beta   90.00
_cell.angle_gamma   90.00
#
_symmetry.space_group_name_H-M   'P 1'
#
loop_
_entity.id
_entity.type
_entity.pdbx_description
1 polymer ?
#
loop_
_entity_poly.entity_id
_entity_poly.type
_entity_poly.pdbx_seq_one_letter_code
_entity_poly.pdbx_strand_id
1 'polypeptide(L)' 'MIALANGRPAPKGYRWISCKEVKHWRSGKMIRRKDGLPFRFLVCDKR' A
#
# COMPACT_ATOMS: atom_id res chain seq x y z
N MET A 1 -3.02 -13.98 -6.47
CA MET A 1 -3.72 -13.54 -5.24
C MET A 1 -4.08 -12.07 -5.38
N ILE A 2 -5.37 -11.73 -5.41
CA ILE A 2 -5.81 -10.32 -5.44
C ILE A 2 -5.56 -9.75 -4.04
N ALA A 3 -4.72 -8.71 -3.94
CA ALA A 3 -4.54 -8.00 -2.68
C ALA A 3 -5.84 -7.24 -2.38
N LEU A 4 -6.68 -7.77 -1.48
CA LEU A 4 -7.89 -7.09 -1.02
C LEU A 4 -7.54 -6.21 0.19
N ALA A 5 -7.98 -4.96 0.18
CA ALA A 5 -8.03 -4.16 1.40
C ALA A 5 -9.36 -4.42 2.10
N ASN A 6 -9.32 -5.04 3.29
CA ASN A 6 -10.52 -5.30 4.10
C ASN A 6 -11.63 -6.06 3.35
N GLY A 7 -11.24 -7.03 2.50
CA GLY A 7 -12.17 -7.82 1.70
C GLY A 7 -12.76 -7.12 0.47
N ARG A 8 -12.37 -5.86 0.18
CA ARG A 8 -12.87 -5.12 -0.98
C ARG A 8 -11.88 -5.18 -2.16
N PRO A 9 -12.36 -5.49 -3.39
CA PRO A 9 -11.53 -5.41 -4.58
C PRO A 9 -11.11 -3.96 -4.85
N ALA A 10 -9.98 -3.78 -5.53
CA ALA A 10 -9.62 -2.46 -6.04
C ALA A 10 -10.63 -2.04 -7.13
N PRO A 11 -11.01 -0.75 -7.20
CA PRO A 11 -11.82 -0.23 -8.31
C PRO A 11 -11.14 -0.45 -9.67
N LYS A 12 -11.92 -0.46 -10.75
CA LYS A 12 -11.39 -0.58 -12.13
C LYS A 12 -10.36 0.52 -12.41
N GLY A 13 -9.21 0.15 -12.97
CA GLY A 13 -8.10 1.08 -13.23
C GLY A 13 -7.24 1.41 -12.00
N TYR A 14 -7.42 0.68 -10.89
CA TYR A 14 -6.59 0.77 -9.69
C TYR A 14 -6.15 -0.60 -9.21
N ARG A 15 -5.10 -0.63 -8.39
CA ARG A 15 -4.64 -1.83 -7.68
C ARG A 15 -4.21 -1.49 -6.26
N TRP A 16 -4.41 -2.45 -5.36
CA TRP A 16 -3.87 -2.37 -4.01
C TRP A 16 -2.41 -2.82 -4.00
N ILE A 17 -1.52 -2.02 -3.43
CA ILE A 17 -0.14 -2.39 -3.15
C ILE A 17 0.05 -2.46 -1.64
N SER A 18 0.75 -3.49 -1.17
CA SER A 18 1.11 -3.65 0.24
C SER A 18 2.62 -3.63 0.42
N CYS A 19 3.12 -2.82 1.35
CA CYS A 19 4.54 -2.70 1.67
C CYS A 19 4.76 -2.75 3.18
N LYS A 20 5.79 -3.47 3.64
CA LYS A 20 6.15 -3.52 5.08
C LYS A 20 6.80 -2.23 5.57
N GLU A 21 7.47 -1.52 4.67
CA GLU A 21 8.18 -0.27 4.97
C GLU A 21 7.94 0.75 3.87
N VAL A 22 7.95 2.02 4.26
CA VAL A 22 7.88 3.15 3.31
C VAL A 22 8.93 4.19 3.65
N LYS A 23 9.51 4.80 2.64
CA LYS A 23 10.44 5.92 2.83
C LYS A 23 9.66 7.21 2.89
N HIS A 24 9.77 7.95 3.99
CA HIS A 24 9.16 9.26 4.10
C HIS A 24 9.86 10.25 3.16
N TRP A 25 9.08 10.88 2.27
CA TRP A 25 9.63 11.72 1.20
C TRP A 25 10.43 12.92 1.72
N ARG A 26 9.99 13.54 2.83
CA ARG A 26 10.64 14.76 3.36
C ARG A 26 11.87 14.47 4.22
N SER A 27 11.80 13.46 5.08
CA SER A 27 12.88 13.16 6.04
C SER A 27 13.81 12.05 5.59
N GLY A 28 13.46 11.31 4.53
CA GLY A 28 14.20 10.14 4.06
C GLY A 28 14.15 8.92 4.98
N LYS A 29 13.48 9.02 6.14
CA LYS A 29 13.42 7.93 7.12
C LYS A 29 12.56 6.77 6.63
N MET A 30 12.99 5.55 6.89
CA MET A 30 12.18 4.35 6.72
C MET A 30 11.16 4.28 7.86
N ILE A 31 9.88 4.19 7.51
CA ILE A 31 8.77 4.08 8.46
C ILE A 31 8.21 2.66 8.37
N ARG A 32 8.01 2.07 9.55
CA ARG A 32 7.28 0.82 9.78
C ARG A 32 6.09 1.09 10.68
N ARG A 33 5.00 0.33 10.53
CA ARG A 33 3.89 0.38 11.49
C ARG A 33 4.29 -0.34 12.77
N LYS A 34 3.87 0.20 13.92
CA LYS A 34 4.15 -0.39 15.24
C LYS A 34 3.44 -1.74 15.46
N ASP A 35 2.30 -1.93 14.80
CA ASP A 35 1.49 -3.16 14.85
C ASP A 35 2.01 -4.28 13.94
N GLY A 36 3.12 -4.07 13.23
CA GLY A 36 3.72 -5.07 12.33
C GLY A 36 2.93 -5.32 11.04
N LEU A 37 1.79 -4.64 10.84
CA LEU A 37 0.99 -4.78 9.64
C LEU A 37 1.63 -4.00 8.48
N PRO A 38 1.43 -4.43 7.22
CA PRO A 38 1.89 -3.66 6.07
C PRO A 38 1.06 -2.38 5.90
N PHE A 39 1.67 -1.38 5.27
CA PHE A 39 0.96 -0.27 4.67
C PHE A 39 0.22 -0.76 3.43
N ARG A 40 -0.98 -0.23 3.19
CA ARG A 40 -1.76 -0.50 1.97
C ARG A 40 -2.03 0.81 1.25
N PHE A 41 -1.73 0.83 -0.04
CA PHE A 41 -1.93 1.99 -0.92
C PHE A 41 -2.80 1.59 -2.09
N LEU A 42 -3.78 2.43 -2.44
CA LEU A 42 -4.50 2.32 -3.69
C LEU A 42 -3.74 3.12 -4.74
N VAL A 43 -3.25 2.46 -5.78
CA VAL A 43 -2.53 3.14 -6.87
C VAL A 43 -3.31 2.99 -8.16
N CYS A 44 -3.31 4.03 -8.98
CA CYS A 44 -3.89 3.98 -10.32
C CYS A 44 -3.01 3.10 -11.19
N ASP A 45 -3.61 2.11 -11.84
CA ASP A 45 -2.96 1.23 -12.82
C ASP A 45 -2.98 1.95 -14.17
N LYS A 46 -2.12 2.97 -14.30
CA LYS A 46 -1.85 3.62 -15.59
C LYS A 46 -0.95 2.70 -16.41
N ARG A 47 -1.53 1.65 -16.96
CA ARG A 47 -0.88 0.81 -17.97
C ARG A 47 -1.07 1.41 -19.35
#